data_AF-A0A929A7W9-F1
#
_entry.id   AF-A0A929A7W9-F1
#
_cell.length_a   1.000
_cell.length_b   1.000
_cell.length_c   1.000
_cell.angle_alpha   90.00
_cell.angle_beta   90.00
_cell.angle_gamma   90.00
#
_symmetry.space_group_name_H-M   'P 1'
#
loop_
_entity.id
_entity.type
_entity.pdbx_description
1 polymer ?
#
loop_
_entity_poly.entity_id
_entity_poly.type
_entity_poly.pdbx_seq_one_letter_code
_entity_poly.pdbx_strand_id
1 'polypeptide(L)'
;MDRIPSGAQLLLPPVDTGGAMPHKKTPGGHTQALHMHYVRGQTEKQTETELAHLRFFASVARTLGLELEILTDQNSRKDVDQVLSNDQNRETQYRVIESHQPITKWAEDGVEYLENGKLAVLPSFDDQRLDWAMKAGRRTRWQSKLSPETLDEVLRDDHLWIPLGVRVNVNEIGVALEALAAAAGHTVGHIRAYIEGGNMIAGEDAIGQPILLIGKDAIDATAHLYQLTRDQVREIIREDFGLATCDQIICVEQPGQFHLDLGLLFIGKGVVVLNDSRVALQDAIEMVEAVPCLTTKAAAAKLRLQHELEEDAAKDLQAAGINVIRKKLEESATFNFFNGEFVTGKNGLNYYITNGGPPEQEQRFKALMVEEWKIVADVFFSPIAAAQKSLQELGGVGCRLKGIPSESLLRL
;
A
#
# COMPACT_ATOMS: atom_id res chain seq x y z
N MET A 1 10.34 4.19 -30.20
CA MET A 1 10.94 4.95 -29.08
C MET A 1 10.03 6.12 -28.81
N ASP A 2 9.23 6.03 -27.76
CA ASP A 2 8.39 7.15 -27.35
C ASP A 2 9.30 8.28 -26.88
N ARG A 3 9.17 9.45 -27.50
CA ARG A 3 9.99 10.62 -27.15
C ARG A 3 9.63 11.04 -25.72
N ILE A 4 10.65 11.36 -24.92
CA ILE A 4 10.46 11.97 -23.59
C ILE A 4 9.51 13.17 -23.76
N PRO A 5 8.41 13.27 -23.01
CA PRO A 5 7.53 14.43 -23.07
C PRO A 5 8.35 15.71 -22.85
N SER A 6 8.39 16.56 -23.88
CA SER A 6 9.23 17.76 -23.91
C SER A 6 8.84 18.69 -22.77
N GLY A 7 9.74 18.91 -21.82
CA GLY A 7 9.56 19.85 -20.72
C GLY A 7 10.83 19.96 -19.88
N ALA A 8 10.93 21.01 -19.07
CA ALA A 8 12.06 21.22 -18.18
C ALA A 8 12.32 19.99 -17.28
N GLN A 9 13.60 19.75 -16.98
CA GLN A 9 14.02 18.79 -15.97
C GLN A 9 13.43 19.23 -14.62
N LEU A 10 12.80 18.31 -13.90
CA LEU A 10 12.31 18.59 -12.56
C LEU A 10 13.51 18.82 -11.64
N LEU A 11 13.46 19.90 -10.87
CA LEU A 11 14.46 20.17 -9.83
C LEU A 11 14.07 19.39 -8.57
N LEU A 12 15.05 18.77 -7.92
CA LEU A 12 14.84 18.12 -6.63
C LEU A 12 14.62 19.20 -5.54
N PRO A 13 13.54 19.11 -4.76
CA PRO A 13 13.36 20.00 -3.62
C PRO A 13 14.39 19.71 -2.50
N PRO A 14 14.57 20.63 -1.53
CA PRO A 14 15.40 20.36 -0.35
C PRO A 14 14.78 19.26 0.53
N VAL A 15 15.60 18.62 1.37
CA VAL A 15 15.12 17.67 2.40
C VAL A 15 14.42 18.45 3.51
N ASP A 16 13.18 18.11 3.82
CA ASP A 16 12.40 18.74 4.90
C ASP A 16 11.56 17.76 5.74
N THR A 17 11.59 16.47 5.42
CA THR A 17 11.09 15.35 6.24
C THR A 17 11.77 15.27 7.62
N GLY A 18 12.95 15.90 7.75
CA GLY A 18 13.77 15.85 8.95
C GLY A 18 14.55 14.54 9.11
N GLY A 19 14.65 13.73 8.06
CA GLY A 19 15.38 12.46 8.08
C GLY A 19 14.80 11.50 9.13
N ALA A 20 13.49 11.31 9.14
CA ALA A 20 12.82 10.41 10.07
C ALA A 20 12.14 9.27 9.30
N MET A 21 12.18 8.07 9.89
CA MET A 21 11.59 6.89 9.28
C MET A 21 10.07 7.02 9.21
N PRO A 22 9.43 6.49 8.14
CA PRO A 22 8.01 6.23 8.15
C PRO A 22 7.63 5.26 9.26
N HIS A 23 6.43 5.41 9.78
CA HIS A 23 5.85 4.50 10.76
C HIS A 23 5.84 3.07 10.21
N LYS A 24 6.29 2.12 11.02
CA LYS A 24 6.47 0.73 10.58
C LYS A 24 5.13 0.04 10.39
N LYS A 25 4.98 -0.66 9.27
CA LYS A 25 3.85 -1.56 8.97
C LYS A 25 4.09 -2.99 9.46
N THR A 26 4.87 -3.14 10.53
CA THR A 26 5.20 -4.44 11.16
C THR A 26 4.72 -4.44 12.61
N PRO A 27 4.70 -5.59 13.31
CA PRO A 27 4.41 -5.62 14.74
C PRO A 27 5.31 -4.71 15.60
N GLY A 28 6.50 -4.34 15.12
CA GLY A 28 7.42 -3.42 15.80
C GLY A 28 7.04 -1.95 15.69
N GLY A 29 6.03 -1.59 14.89
CA GLY A 29 5.53 -0.22 14.78
C GLY A 29 4.72 0.24 15.99
N HIS A 30 4.12 -0.69 16.73
CA HIS A 30 3.29 -0.37 17.89
C HIS A 30 2.17 0.64 17.58
N THR A 31 1.49 0.49 16.44
CA THR A 31 0.36 1.35 16.06
C THR A 31 -0.75 1.29 17.10
N GLN A 32 -1.12 2.42 17.69
CA GLN A 32 -2.25 2.51 18.63
C GLN A 32 -3.33 3.50 18.17
N ALA A 33 -3.10 4.17 17.05
CA ALA A 33 -4.05 5.06 16.42
C ALA A 33 -4.17 4.70 14.94
N LEU A 34 -5.39 4.80 14.44
CA LEU A 34 -5.78 4.47 13.07
C LEU A 34 -6.24 5.74 12.38
N HIS A 35 -5.62 6.08 11.25
CA HIS A 35 -6.08 7.16 10.39
C HIS A 35 -6.82 6.59 9.19
N MET A 36 -8.02 7.08 8.91
CA MET A 36 -8.79 6.70 7.72
C MET A 36 -9.38 7.90 7.02
N HIS A 37 -9.62 7.75 5.72
CA HIS A 37 -10.38 8.70 4.93
C HIS A 37 -11.79 8.18 4.68
N TYR A 38 -12.79 9.01 4.95
CA TYR A 38 -14.19 8.69 4.68
C TYR A 38 -14.79 9.71 3.72
N VAL A 39 -15.30 9.23 2.59
CA VAL A 39 -16.07 10.01 1.63
C VAL A 39 -17.28 9.21 1.22
N ARG A 40 -18.43 9.87 1.17
CA ARG A 40 -19.67 9.25 0.70
C ARG A 40 -19.52 8.80 -0.76
N GLY A 41 -19.95 7.58 -1.05
CA GLY A 41 -19.99 7.06 -2.41
C GLY A 41 -20.93 7.86 -3.32
N GLN A 42 -20.67 7.89 -4.63
CA GLN A 42 -21.50 8.58 -5.62
C GLN A 42 -22.86 7.91 -5.83
N THR A 43 -22.97 6.63 -5.46
CA THR A 43 -24.20 5.82 -5.52
C THR A 43 -24.56 5.30 -4.12
N GLU A 44 -25.81 4.90 -3.92
CA GLU A 44 -26.27 4.30 -2.66
C GLU A 44 -25.46 3.04 -2.31
N LYS A 45 -25.23 2.15 -3.29
CA LYS A 45 -24.43 0.93 -3.11
C LYS A 45 -22.98 1.24 -2.71
N GLN A 46 -22.36 2.25 -3.32
CA GLN A 46 -21.03 2.69 -2.91
C GLN A 46 -21.07 3.28 -1.49
N THR A 47 -22.06 4.11 -1.18
CA THR A 47 -22.23 4.67 0.17
C THR A 47 -22.33 3.59 1.24
N GLU A 48 -23.11 2.53 0.99
CA GLU A 48 -23.22 1.40 1.90
C GLU A 48 -21.87 0.68 2.11
N THR A 49 -21.08 0.55 1.04
CA THR A 49 -19.72 -0.01 1.10
C THR A 49 -18.81 0.82 1.99
N GLU A 50 -18.80 2.15 1.79
CA GLU A 50 -17.97 3.07 2.58
C GLU A 50 -18.41 3.09 4.05
N LEU A 51 -19.71 3.09 4.31
CA LEU A 51 -20.28 2.97 5.67
C LEU A 51 -19.90 1.64 6.34
N ALA A 52 -19.84 0.54 5.59
CA ALA A 52 -19.44 -0.76 6.11
C ALA A 52 -17.99 -0.76 6.60
N HIS A 53 -17.07 -0.14 5.84
CA HIS A 53 -15.69 0.06 6.28
C HIS A 53 -15.60 0.95 7.52
N LEU A 54 -16.30 2.09 7.54
CA LEU A 54 -16.31 2.99 8.69
C LEU A 54 -16.80 2.29 9.98
N ARG A 55 -17.91 1.54 9.89
CA ARG A 55 -18.44 0.75 11.03
C ARG A 55 -17.44 -0.32 11.48
N PHE A 56 -16.80 -0.98 10.53
CA PHE A 56 -15.79 -1.99 10.83
C PHE A 56 -14.61 -1.39 11.60
N PHE A 57 -14.00 -0.32 11.08
CA PHE A 57 -12.85 0.33 11.74
C PHE A 57 -13.23 0.92 13.11
N ALA A 58 -14.40 1.55 13.24
CA ALA A 58 -14.90 2.03 14.54
C ALA A 58 -15.06 0.89 15.56
N SER A 59 -15.57 -0.26 15.13
CA SER A 59 -15.73 -1.45 15.98
C SER A 59 -14.38 -2.05 16.40
N VAL A 60 -13.42 -2.15 15.46
CA VAL A 60 -12.06 -2.64 15.75
C VAL A 60 -11.35 -1.70 16.72
N ALA A 61 -11.36 -0.39 16.45
CA ALA A 61 -10.75 0.61 17.30
C ALA A 61 -11.29 0.54 18.74
N ARG A 62 -12.61 0.47 18.91
CA ARG A 62 -13.24 0.25 20.22
C ARG A 62 -12.78 -1.03 20.91
N THR A 63 -12.82 -2.14 20.18
CA THR A 63 -12.52 -3.48 20.72
C THR A 63 -11.09 -3.55 21.23
N LEU A 64 -10.16 -2.95 20.49
CA LEU A 64 -8.74 -2.95 20.80
C LEU A 64 -8.31 -1.77 21.68
N GLY A 65 -9.16 -0.77 21.88
CA GLY A 65 -8.84 0.46 22.60
C GLY A 65 -7.85 1.34 21.83
N LEU A 66 -8.00 1.41 20.51
CA LEU A 66 -7.25 2.29 19.61
C LEU A 66 -7.98 3.63 19.48
N GLU A 67 -7.22 4.67 19.15
CA GLU A 67 -7.79 5.92 18.65
C GLU A 67 -8.14 5.79 17.17
N LEU A 68 -9.25 6.38 16.75
CA LEU A 68 -9.67 6.45 15.35
C LEU A 68 -9.73 7.90 14.87
N GLU A 69 -8.84 8.28 13.98
CA GLU A 69 -8.85 9.54 13.26
C GLU A 69 -9.51 9.39 11.90
N ILE A 70 -10.46 10.28 11.60
CA ILE A 70 -11.24 10.24 10.36
C ILE A 70 -11.11 11.60 9.68
N LEU A 71 -10.48 11.62 8.51
CA LEU A 71 -10.58 12.75 7.61
C LEU A 71 -11.81 12.57 6.72
N THR A 72 -12.68 13.57 6.66
CA THR A 72 -13.92 13.56 5.88
C THR A 72 -14.15 14.92 5.22
N ASP A 73 -14.96 14.95 4.17
CA ASP A 73 -15.52 16.22 3.67
C ASP A 73 -16.82 16.61 4.41
N GLN A 74 -17.25 17.86 4.21
CA GLN A 74 -18.47 18.41 4.81
C GLN A 74 -19.75 17.63 4.46
N ASN A 75 -19.83 17.05 3.26
CA ASN A 75 -21.00 16.32 2.80
C ASN A 75 -21.10 14.92 3.45
N SER A 76 -19.95 14.37 3.81
CA SER A 76 -19.77 13.03 4.35
C SER A 76 -19.78 13.04 5.89
N ARG A 77 -19.56 14.20 6.53
CA ARG A 77 -19.53 14.37 7.99
C ARG A 77 -20.74 13.78 8.72
N LYS A 78 -21.95 13.98 8.18
CA LYS A 78 -23.19 13.46 8.80
C LYS A 78 -23.21 11.95 8.94
N ASP A 79 -22.62 11.24 7.98
CA ASP A 79 -22.54 9.78 8.03
C ASP A 79 -21.58 9.33 9.14
N VAL A 80 -20.46 10.03 9.29
CA VAL A 80 -19.48 9.80 10.36
C VAL A 80 -20.14 9.98 11.71
N ASP A 81 -20.81 11.11 11.93
CA ASP A 81 -21.51 11.38 13.18
C ASP A 81 -22.61 10.34 13.45
N GLN A 82 -23.35 9.92 12.43
CA GLN A 82 -24.39 8.89 12.57
C GLN A 82 -23.81 7.53 13.00
N VAL A 83 -22.68 7.11 12.42
CA VAL A 83 -22.05 5.83 12.77
C VAL A 83 -21.45 5.88 14.18
N LEU A 84 -20.78 6.97 14.54
CA LEU A 84 -20.06 7.07 15.81
C LEU A 84 -20.98 7.39 16.99
N SER A 85 -22.12 8.04 16.77
CA SER A 85 -23.13 8.28 17.81
C SER A 85 -23.96 7.04 18.18
N ASN A 86 -23.86 5.96 17.39
CA ASN A 86 -24.51 4.68 17.73
C ASN A 86 -23.99 4.18 19.10
N ASP A 87 -24.90 3.69 19.95
CA ASP A 87 -24.58 3.16 21.29
C ASP A 87 -23.44 2.15 21.30
N GLN A 88 -23.29 1.39 20.21
CA GLN A 88 -22.20 0.43 20.05
C GLN A 88 -20.80 1.08 19.97
N ASN A 89 -20.70 2.36 19.56
CA ASN A 89 -19.43 3.07 19.34
C ASN A 89 -19.18 4.21 20.34
N ARG A 90 -20.04 4.39 21.36
CA ARG A 90 -19.90 5.49 22.34
C ARG A 90 -18.58 5.48 23.12
N GLU A 91 -17.95 4.32 23.26
CA GLU A 91 -16.67 4.16 23.95
C GLU A 91 -15.45 4.28 23.02
N THR A 92 -15.66 4.40 21.71
CA THR A 92 -14.58 4.59 20.75
C THR A 92 -13.94 5.95 20.98
N GLN A 93 -12.63 5.98 21.19
CA GLN A 93 -11.88 7.24 21.15
C GLN A 93 -11.71 7.62 19.69
N TYR A 94 -12.29 8.75 19.27
CA TYR A 94 -12.21 9.18 17.88
C TYR A 94 -12.04 10.69 17.74
N ARG A 95 -11.45 11.06 16.61
CA ARG A 95 -11.31 12.44 16.15
C ARG A 95 -11.79 12.52 14.70
N VAL A 96 -12.54 13.56 14.37
CA VAL A 96 -13.00 13.80 13.00
C VAL A 96 -12.48 15.14 12.52
N ILE A 97 -11.67 15.10 11.48
CA ILE A 97 -11.11 16.26 10.79
C ILE A 97 -11.96 16.50 9.56
N GLU A 98 -12.55 17.70 9.45
CA GLU A 98 -13.35 18.08 8.30
C GLU A 98 -12.52 18.90 7.32
N SER A 99 -12.46 18.45 6.07
CA SER A 99 -11.85 19.18 4.97
C SER A 99 -12.86 20.07 4.25
N HIS A 100 -12.44 21.30 3.99
CA HIS A 100 -13.16 22.23 3.11
C HIS A 100 -12.89 21.97 1.62
N GLN A 101 -11.88 21.16 1.31
CA GLN A 101 -11.58 20.70 -0.04
C GLN A 101 -12.07 19.26 -0.23
N PRO A 102 -12.48 18.87 -1.45
CA PRO A 102 -12.77 17.47 -1.75
C PRO A 102 -11.54 16.61 -1.40
N ILE A 103 -11.77 15.55 -0.62
CA ILE A 103 -10.76 14.53 -0.36
C ILE A 103 -11.13 13.28 -1.15
N THR A 104 -10.16 12.40 -1.35
CA THR A 104 -10.43 11.06 -1.90
C THR A 104 -10.33 10.03 -0.79
N LYS A 105 -11.00 8.90 -0.98
CA LYS A 105 -10.89 7.75 -0.07
C LYS A 105 -9.58 6.98 -0.19
N TRP A 106 -8.69 7.42 -1.09
CA TRP A 106 -7.37 6.85 -1.38
C TRP A 106 -6.24 7.83 -1.01
N ALA A 107 -6.57 8.97 -0.40
CA ALA A 107 -5.61 10.02 -0.15
C ALA A 107 -4.50 9.62 0.83
N GLU A 108 -4.69 8.54 1.58
CA GLU A 108 -3.73 8.00 2.53
C GLU A 108 -2.54 7.29 1.87
N ASP A 109 -2.68 6.85 0.61
CA ASP A 109 -1.55 6.36 -0.18
C ASP A 109 -0.60 7.51 -0.58
N GLY A 110 -1.02 8.77 -0.45
CA GLY A 110 -0.24 9.95 -0.79
C GLY A 110 0.57 10.53 0.38
N VAL A 111 0.52 9.91 1.57
CA VAL A 111 1.18 10.44 2.77
C VAL A 111 1.83 9.36 3.60
N GLU A 112 2.86 9.73 4.35
CA GLU A 112 3.51 8.91 5.36
C GLU A 112 3.57 9.64 6.70
N TYR A 113 3.28 8.94 7.79
CA TYR A 113 3.46 9.46 9.14
C TYR A 113 4.86 9.10 9.60
N LEU A 114 5.66 10.08 9.98
CA LEU A 114 7.04 9.87 10.37
C LEU A 114 7.18 9.72 11.88
N GLU A 115 8.21 8.99 12.32
CA GLU A 115 8.52 8.76 13.75
C GLU A 115 8.78 10.07 14.53
N ASN A 116 9.15 11.16 13.85
CA ASN A 116 9.33 12.48 14.45
C ASN A 116 8.01 13.28 14.59
N GLY A 117 6.86 12.67 14.29
CA GLY A 117 5.54 13.30 14.35
C GLY A 117 5.17 14.19 13.15
N LYS A 118 6.05 14.27 12.13
CA LYS A 118 5.73 14.97 10.88
C LYS A 118 4.86 14.11 9.97
N LEU A 119 4.07 14.78 9.15
CA LEU A 119 3.44 14.19 7.98
C LEU A 119 4.37 14.42 6.78
N ALA A 120 4.74 13.37 6.06
CA ALA A 120 5.41 13.47 4.78
C ALA A 120 4.40 13.28 3.65
N VAL A 121 4.33 14.22 2.72
CA VAL A 121 3.40 14.17 1.59
C VAL A 121 4.15 13.84 0.30
N LEU A 122 3.53 13.09 -0.59
CA LEU A 122 4.02 12.89 -1.94
C LEU A 122 3.71 14.15 -2.78
N PRO A 123 4.71 14.77 -3.44
CA PRO A 123 4.45 15.89 -4.33
C PRO A 123 3.64 15.44 -5.54
N SER A 124 2.94 16.38 -6.18
CA SER A 124 2.24 16.11 -7.42
C SER A 124 3.21 15.97 -8.59
N PHE A 125 2.98 14.96 -9.43
CA PHE A 125 3.70 14.74 -10.67
C PHE A 125 2.78 14.96 -11.87
N ASP A 126 3.35 15.21 -13.05
CA ASP A 126 2.56 15.22 -14.29
C ASP A 126 2.19 13.77 -14.67
N ASP A 127 0.90 13.48 -14.79
CA ASP A 127 0.36 12.12 -15.03
C ASP A 127 0.96 11.47 -16.26
N GLN A 128 1.11 12.21 -17.37
CA GLN A 128 1.64 11.67 -18.62
C GLN A 128 3.13 11.34 -18.50
N ARG A 129 3.90 12.20 -17.83
CA ARG A 129 5.31 11.95 -17.54
C ARG A 129 5.51 10.77 -16.60
N LEU A 130 4.67 10.65 -15.57
CA LEU A 130 4.71 9.56 -14.60
C LEU A 130 4.36 8.21 -15.27
N ASP A 131 3.27 8.16 -16.04
CA ASP A 131 2.88 6.99 -16.84
C ASP A 131 4.01 6.54 -17.76
N TRP A 132 4.60 7.48 -18.52
CA TRP A 132 5.75 7.19 -19.37
C TRP A 132 6.94 6.66 -18.58
N ALA A 133 7.28 7.30 -17.46
CA ALA A 133 8.43 6.94 -16.63
C ALA A 133 8.30 5.51 -16.06
N MET A 134 7.12 5.14 -15.57
CA MET A 134 6.85 3.78 -15.11
C MET A 134 6.94 2.76 -16.24
N LYS A 135 6.34 3.05 -17.40
CA LYS A 135 6.40 2.16 -18.57
C LYS A 135 7.84 1.97 -19.06
N ALA A 136 8.65 3.02 -19.04
CA ALA A 136 10.07 2.96 -19.40
C ALA A 136 10.87 2.07 -18.44
N GLY A 137 10.62 2.20 -17.13
CA GLY A 137 11.20 1.32 -16.11
C GLY A 137 10.86 -0.14 -16.34
N ARG A 138 9.56 -0.46 -16.43
CA ARG A 138 9.07 -1.82 -16.69
C ARG A 138 9.61 -2.39 -18.00
N ARG A 139 9.62 -1.61 -19.09
CA ARG A 139 10.19 -2.03 -20.38
C ARG A 139 11.63 -2.51 -20.22
N THR A 140 12.46 -1.75 -19.50
CA THR A 140 13.87 -2.10 -19.25
C THR A 140 14.01 -3.43 -18.51
N ARG A 141 13.15 -3.69 -17.52
CA ARG A 141 13.22 -4.92 -16.69
C ARG A 141 12.57 -6.13 -17.37
N TRP A 142 11.46 -5.93 -18.07
CA TRP A 142 10.61 -7.01 -18.58
C TRP A 142 10.91 -7.42 -20.02
N GLN A 143 11.71 -6.64 -20.77
CA GLN A 143 12.09 -6.98 -22.15
C GLN A 143 12.85 -8.30 -22.33
N SER A 144 13.45 -8.83 -21.25
CA SER A 144 14.11 -10.15 -21.27
C SER A 144 13.16 -11.31 -20.96
N LYS A 145 11.95 -10.99 -20.47
CA LYS A 145 10.95 -11.95 -19.99
C LYS A 145 9.83 -12.17 -21.00
N LEU A 146 9.54 -11.14 -21.78
CA LEU A 146 8.43 -11.11 -22.72
C LEU A 146 8.94 -10.93 -24.15
N SER A 147 8.19 -11.44 -25.14
CA SER A 147 8.45 -11.05 -26.53
C SER A 147 8.17 -9.55 -26.69
N PRO A 148 8.80 -8.87 -27.68
CA PRO A 148 8.55 -7.46 -27.93
C PRO A 148 7.05 -7.12 -28.10
N GLU A 149 6.30 -7.97 -28.79
CA GLU A 149 4.87 -7.79 -29.04
C GLU A 149 4.04 -7.89 -27.75
N THR A 150 4.30 -8.92 -26.94
CA THR A 150 3.63 -9.08 -25.64
C THR A 150 4.01 -7.97 -24.67
N LEU A 151 5.27 -7.53 -24.67
CA LEU A 151 5.70 -6.40 -23.85
C LEU A 151 4.94 -5.11 -24.20
N ASP A 152 4.81 -4.81 -25.49
CA ASP A 152 4.07 -3.63 -25.95
C ASP A 152 2.58 -3.71 -25.59
N GLU A 153 1.98 -4.89 -25.68
CA GLU A 153 0.60 -5.13 -25.23
C GLU A 153 0.46 -4.90 -23.71
N VAL A 154 1.31 -5.52 -22.90
CA VAL A 154 1.31 -5.42 -21.43
C VAL A 154 1.44 -3.97 -20.97
N LEU A 155 2.30 -3.19 -21.61
CA LEU A 155 2.54 -1.78 -21.25
C LEU A 155 1.47 -0.82 -21.77
N ARG A 156 0.66 -1.22 -22.76
CA ARG A 156 -0.44 -0.40 -23.29
C ARG A 156 -1.75 -0.66 -22.57
N ASP A 157 -2.07 -1.94 -22.36
CA ASP A 157 -3.36 -2.41 -21.86
C ASP A 157 -3.22 -2.96 -20.42
N ASP A 158 -2.58 -2.16 -19.56
CA ASP A 158 -2.15 -2.55 -18.21
C ASP A 158 -3.27 -3.08 -17.31
N HIS A 159 -4.50 -2.59 -17.47
CA HIS A 159 -5.71 -3.05 -16.77
C HIS A 159 -6.04 -4.53 -17.04
N LEU A 160 -5.59 -5.10 -18.16
CA LEU A 160 -5.73 -6.54 -18.45
C LEU A 160 -4.59 -7.35 -17.85
N TRP A 161 -3.46 -6.71 -17.56
CA TRP A 161 -2.24 -7.32 -17.05
C TRP A 161 -2.00 -6.91 -15.60
N ILE A 162 -0.90 -6.18 -15.36
CA ILE A 162 -0.50 -5.66 -14.06
C ILE A 162 -0.64 -4.14 -14.18
N PRO A 163 -1.60 -3.53 -13.48
CA PRO A 163 -1.83 -2.09 -13.56
C PRO A 163 -0.58 -1.27 -13.25
N LEU A 164 -0.51 -0.06 -13.77
CA LEU A 164 0.43 0.93 -13.28
C LEU A 164 -0.09 1.52 -11.98
N GLY A 165 0.79 1.63 -10.99
CA GLY A 165 0.45 2.28 -9.73
C GLY A 165 0.50 3.78 -9.85
N VAL A 166 -0.19 4.40 -10.83
CA VAL A 166 -0.25 5.86 -11.03
C VAL A 166 -1.50 6.48 -10.40
N ARG A 167 -2.27 5.71 -9.63
CA ARG A 167 -3.63 6.04 -9.23
C ARG A 167 -3.71 7.09 -8.11
N VAL A 168 -2.61 7.33 -7.40
CA VAL A 168 -2.58 8.24 -6.24
C VAL A 168 -1.99 9.59 -6.61
N ASN A 169 -1.40 9.72 -7.82
CA ASN A 169 -1.03 11.02 -8.39
C ASN A 169 -2.25 11.90 -8.75
N VAL A 170 -3.47 11.40 -8.50
CA VAL A 170 -4.73 12.04 -8.88
C VAL A 170 -5.06 13.22 -7.94
N ASN A 171 -4.98 14.42 -8.52
CA ASN A 171 -5.67 15.66 -8.11
C ASN A 171 -5.42 16.18 -6.69
N GLU A 172 -4.43 17.06 -6.53
CA GLU A 172 -4.38 18.05 -5.42
C GLU A 172 -4.44 17.49 -3.99
N ILE A 173 -4.40 16.16 -3.81
CA ILE A 173 -4.46 15.49 -2.50
C ILE A 173 -3.32 15.97 -1.61
N GLY A 174 -2.10 16.06 -2.15
CA GLY A 174 -0.95 16.60 -1.42
C GLY A 174 -1.21 18.00 -0.89
N VAL A 175 -1.75 18.90 -1.72
CA VAL A 175 -2.10 20.28 -1.33
C VAL A 175 -3.19 20.31 -0.27
N ALA A 176 -4.22 19.48 -0.42
CA ALA A 176 -5.30 19.37 0.56
C ALA A 176 -4.78 18.86 1.90
N LEU A 177 -3.94 17.82 1.89
CA LEU A 177 -3.34 17.23 3.08
C LEU A 177 -2.33 18.16 3.73
N GLU A 178 -1.54 18.91 2.95
CA GLU A 178 -0.68 19.99 3.44
C GLU A 178 -1.50 21.05 4.16
N ALA A 179 -2.58 21.53 3.54
CA ALA A 179 -3.45 22.55 4.12
C ALA A 179 -4.12 22.06 5.42
N LEU A 180 -4.56 20.79 5.44
CA LEU A 180 -5.15 20.15 6.62
C LEU A 180 -4.13 19.97 7.74
N ALA A 181 -2.95 19.44 7.42
CA ALA A 181 -1.87 19.26 8.37
C ALA A 181 -1.44 20.60 8.97
N ALA A 182 -1.29 21.63 8.14
CA ALA A 182 -0.99 22.99 8.59
C ALA A 182 -2.11 23.56 9.49
N ALA A 183 -3.39 23.35 9.15
CA ALA A 183 -4.52 23.77 9.97
C ALA A 183 -4.57 23.06 11.33
N ALA A 184 -4.11 21.81 11.38
CA ALA A 184 -3.97 21.02 12.60
C ALA A 184 -2.63 21.27 13.34
N GLY A 185 -1.79 22.19 12.86
CA GLY A 185 -0.52 22.55 13.50
C GLY A 185 0.62 21.55 13.28
N HIS A 186 0.45 20.59 12.37
CA HIS A 186 1.50 19.64 12.01
C HIS A 186 2.54 20.29 11.09
N THR A 187 3.80 19.90 11.27
CA THR A 187 4.85 20.22 10.30
C THR A 187 4.81 19.20 9.17
N VAL A 188 4.75 19.68 7.94
CA VAL A 188 4.76 18.85 6.74
C VAL A 188 6.17 18.78 6.17
N GLY A 189 6.58 17.59 5.75
CA GLY A 189 7.72 17.38 4.87
C GLY A 189 7.27 16.75 3.55
N HIS A 190 8.16 16.66 2.57
CA HIS A 190 7.85 16.19 1.23
C HIS A 190 8.78 15.04 0.86
N ILE A 191 8.19 13.94 0.39
CA ILE A 191 8.93 12.79 -0.13
C ILE A 191 9.45 13.20 -1.52
N ARG A 192 10.76 13.25 -1.73
CA ARG A 192 11.32 13.75 -2.99
C ARG A 192 11.24 12.71 -4.11
N ALA A 193 11.22 11.44 -3.75
CA ALA A 193 11.03 10.34 -4.69
C ALA A 193 9.53 10.08 -4.94
N TYR A 194 9.19 9.61 -6.14
CA TYR A 194 7.84 9.13 -6.39
C TYR A 194 7.64 7.78 -5.69
N ILE A 195 6.89 7.78 -4.58
CA ILE A 195 6.61 6.60 -3.76
C ILE A 195 5.18 6.70 -3.21
N GLU A 196 4.27 5.91 -3.76
CA GLU A 196 2.93 5.75 -3.19
C GLU A 196 2.92 4.72 -2.06
N GLY A 197 2.01 4.88 -1.10
CA GLY A 197 1.92 4.14 0.15
C GLY A 197 2.19 2.65 0.04
N GLY A 198 1.31 1.89 -0.64
CA GLY A 198 1.47 0.43 -0.78
C GLY A 198 2.76 -0.03 -1.48
N ASN A 199 3.52 0.87 -2.10
CA ASN A 199 4.79 0.58 -2.78
C ASN A 199 6.03 0.84 -1.89
N MET A 200 5.83 1.27 -0.64
CA MET A 200 6.87 1.36 0.38
C MET A 200 6.40 0.74 1.70
N ILE A 201 7.22 -0.15 2.25
CA ILE A 201 6.93 -0.83 3.51
C ILE A 201 8.11 -0.61 4.45
N ALA A 202 7.89 0.14 5.53
CA ALA A 202 8.85 0.31 6.60
C ALA A 202 8.76 -0.83 7.62
N GLY A 203 9.92 -1.34 8.03
CA GLY A 203 10.02 -2.43 9.01
C GLY A 203 11.44 -2.57 9.54
N GLU A 204 11.79 -3.79 9.92
CA GLU A 204 13.08 -4.10 10.53
C GLU A 204 13.63 -5.44 10.05
N ASP A 205 14.94 -5.54 9.90
CA ASP A 205 15.62 -6.77 9.53
C ASP A 205 15.69 -7.78 10.70
N ALA A 206 16.38 -8.90 10.51
CA ALA A 206 16.48 -9.96 11.51
C ALA A 206 17.18 -9.54 12.82
N ILE A 207 17.99 -8.48 12.80
CA ILE A 207 18.68 -7.93 13.98
C ILE A 207 17.97 -6.70 14.56
N GLY A 208 16.85 -6.28 13.98
CA GLY A 208 16.05 -5.14 14.41
C GLY A 208 16.49 -3.80 13.80
N GLN A 209 17.40 -3.79 12.83
CA GLN A 209 17.80 -2.58 12.13
C GLN A 209 16.66 -2.10 11.22
N PRO A 210 16.29 -0.81 11.23
CA PRO A 210 15.27 -0.27 10.33
C PRO A 210 15.64 -0.46 8.86
N ILE A 211 14.68 -0.88 8.05
CA ILE A 211 14.82 -1.03 6.59
C ILE A 211 13.53 -0.56 5.88
N LEU A 212 13.68 -0.22 4.61
CA LEU A 212 12.58 0.10 3.69
C LEU A 212 12.56 -0.91 2.55
N LEU A 213 11.42 -1.54 2.33
CA LEU A 213 11.14 -2.26 1.09
C LEU A 213 10.48 -1.28 0.12
N ILE A 214 11.06 -1.07 -1.06
CA ILE A 214 10.54 -0.11 -2.05
C ILE A 214 10.42 -0.79 -3.40
N GLY A 215 9.27 -0.63 -4.03
CA GLY A 215 9.00 -1.21 -5.33
C GLY A 215 9.91 -0.67 -6.43
N LYS A 216 10.43 -1.54 -7.31
CA LYS A 216 11.31 -1.14 -8.42
C LYS A 216 10.62 -0.17 -9.39
N ASP A 217 9.30 -0.23 -9.58
CA ASP A 217 8.58 0.81 -10.34
C ASP A 217 8.76 2.22 -9.75
N ALA A 218 8.71 2.40 -8.42
CA ALA A 218 8.90 3.70 -7.79
C ALA A 218 10.33 4.24 -8.00
N ILE A 219 11.32 3.35 -7.85
CA ILE A 219 12.74 3.68 -8.07
C ILE A 219 12.98 4.09 -9.52
N ASP A 220 12.51 3.29 -10.48
CA ASP A 220 12.71 3.56 -11.91
C ASP A 220 11.92 4.78 -12.39
N ALA A 221 10.68 4.95 -11.93
CA ALA A 221 9.88 6.13 -12.27
C ALA A 221 10.58 7.41 -11.78
N THR A 222 11.03 7.42 -10.52
CA THR A 222 11.79 8.55 -9.97
C THR A 222 13.08 8.81 -10.76
N ALA A 223 13.83 7.76 -11.08
CA ALA A 223 15.05 7.86 -11.88
C ALA A 223 14.78 8.49 -13.25
N HIS A 224 13.71 8.09 -13.93
CA HIS A 224 13.32 8.65 -15.22
C HIS A 224 12.80 10.09 -15.13
N LEU A 225 12.00 10.42 -14.12
CA LEU A 225 11.44 11.75 -13.91
C LEU A 225 12.51 12.82 -13.65
N TYR A 226 13.50 12.49 -12.84
CA TYR A 226 14.59 13.40 -12.46
C TYR A 226 15.88 13.22 -13.28
N GLN A 227 15.94 12.23 -14.17
CA GLN A 227 17.13 11.84 -14.94
C GLN A 227 18.31 11.44 -14.04
N LEU A 228 18.03 10.59 -13.06
CA LEU A 228 18.98 10.07 -12.08
C LEU A 228 19.29 8.59 -12.35
N THR A 229 20.36 8.09 -11.72
CA THR A 229 20.57 6.65 -11.58
C THR A 229 19.74 6.08 -10.43
N ARG A 230 19.53 4.76 -10.42
CA ARG A 230 18.86 4.07 -9.30
C ARG A 230 19.55 4.32 -7.95
N ASP A 231 20.88 4.36 -7.94
CA ASP A 231 21.65 4.62 -6.72
C ASP A 231 21.48 6.05 -6.22
N GLN A 232 21.38 7.03 -7.12
CA GLN A 232 21.05 8.41 -6.74
C GLN A 232 19.64 8.52 -6.16
N VAL A 233 18.67 7.75 -6.68
CA VAL A 233 17.32 7.68 -6.09
C VAL A 233 17.36 7.07 -4.70
N ARG A 234 18.13 5.99 -4.49
CA ARG A 234 18.34 5.40 -3.15
C ARG A 234 18.96 6.41 -2.19
N GLU A 235 19.91 7.23 -2.64
CA GLU A 235 20.51 8.27 -1.80
C GLU A 235 19.50 9.33 -1.36
N ILE A 236 18.61 9.77 -2.27
CA ILE A 236 17.52 10.71 -1.95
C ILE A 236 16.60 10.13 -0.88
N ILE A 237 16.18 8.87 -1.04
CA ILE A 237 15.31 8.17 -0.09
C ILE A 237 16.01 7.99 1.26
N ARG A 238 17.33 7.69 1.24
CA ARG A 238 18.14 7.54 2.43
C ARG A 238 18.16 8.83 3.25
N GLU A 239 18.35 9.97 2.58
CA GLU A 239 18.30 11.31 3.18
C GLU A 239 16.89 11.64 3.71
N ASP A 240 15.84 11.38 2.93
CA ASP A 240 14.45 11.69 3.30
C ASP A 240 14.04 10.94 4.57
N PHE A 241 14.46 9.69 4.72
CA PHE A 241 14.03 8.86 5.85
C PHE A 241 15.12 8.63 6.90
N GLY A 242 16.24 9.36 6.81
CA GLY A 242 17.31 9.32 7.82
C GLY A 242 17.98 7.96 7.99
N LEU A 243 18.03 7.17 6.91
CA LEU A 243 18.70 5.89 6.93
C LEU A 243 20.23 6.10 7.00
N ALA A 244 20.91 5.20 7.72
CA ALA A 244 22.36 5.26 7.88
C ALA A 244 23.09 4.89 6.58
N THR A 245 22.54 3.95 5.80
CA THR A 245 23.13 3.48 4.54
C THR A 245 22.05 3.20 3.49
N CYS A 246 22.42 3.28 2.21
CA CYS A 246 21.52 2.89 1.12
C CYS A 246 21.17 1.40 1.13
N ASP A 247 21.97 0.55 1.78
CA ASP A 247 21.70 -0.90 1.88
C ASP A 247 20.48 -1.21 2.75
N GLN A 248 20.03 -0.25 3.56
CA GLN A 248 18.75 -0.33 4.26
C GLN A 248 17.54 -0.09 3.34
N ILE A 249 17.77 0.28 2.07
CA ILE A 249 16.74 0.44 1.05
C ILE A 249 16.82 -0.75 0.11
N ILE A 250 15.86 -1.65 0.26
CA ILE A 250 15.77 -2.89 -0.51
C ILE A 250 14.79 -2.65 -1.66
N CYS A 251 15.32 -2.59 -2.88
CA CYS A 251 14.51 -2.42 -4.08
C CYS A 251 13.94 -3.77 -4.52
N VAL A 252 12.62 -3.94 -4.44
CA VAL A 252 11.92 -5.21 -4.68
C VAL A 252 11.09 -5.11 -5.96
N GLU A 253 11.18 -6.10 -6.85
CA GLU A 253 10.25 -6.19 -7.99
C GLU A 253 8.80 -6.34 -7.50
N GLN A 254 7.85 -5.67 -8.14
CA GLN A 254 6.45 -5.83 -7.77
C GLN A 254 5.96 -7.26 -8.09
N PRO A 255 5.41 -8.02 -7.13
CA PRO A 255 5.08 -9.43 -7.29
C PRO A 255 3.77 -9.66 -8.06
N GLY A 256 3.72 -9.19 -9.31
CA GLY A 256 2.54 -9.32 -10.18
C GLY A 256 1.36 -8.40 -9.83
N GLN A 257 1.61 -7.38 -9.01
CA GLN A 257 0.64 -6.35 -8.61
C GLN A 257 1.27 -4.96 -8.85
N PHE A 258 0.51 -3.88 -8.66
CA PHE A 258 1.04 -2.53 -8.89
C PHE A 258 1.67 -1.91 -7.64
N HIS A 259 1.31 -2.39 -6.46
CA HIS A 259 1.92 -2.07 -5.16
C HIS A 259 2.51 -3.33 -4.54
N LEU A 260 3.49 -3.14 -3.65
CA LEU A 260 4.16 -4.21 -2.94
C LEU A 260 3.18 -4.95 -2.02
N ASP A 261 2.44 -4.22 -1.19
CA ASP A 261 1.53 -4.75 -0.16
C ASP A 261 0.31 -5.52 -0.71
N LEU A 262 0.14 -5.59 -2.03
CA LEU A 262 -0.86 -6.43 -2.68
C LEU A 262 -0.37 -7.85 -2.94
N GLY A 263 0.92 -8.12 -2.85
CA GLY A 263 1.49 -9.45 -3.04
C GLY A 263 2.56 -9.85 -2.03
N LEU A 264 2.95 -8.98 -1.09
CA LEU A 264 3.71 -9.37 0.09
C LEU A 264 3.17 -8.77 1.39
N LEU A 265 3.42 -9.47 2.49
CA LEU A 265 3.23 -9.01 3.86
C LEU A 265 4.56 -9.07 4.61
N PHE A 266 5.01 -7.94 5.13
CA PHE A 266 6.18 -7.88 6.00
C PHE A 266 5.77 -8.15 7.45
N ILE A 267 6.09 -9.32 7.98
CA ILE A 267 5.69 -9.73 9.35
C ILE A 267 6.72 -9.36 10.43
N GLY A 268 7.69 -8.52 10.09
CA GLY A 268 8.77 -8.05 10.97
C GLY A 268 9.97 -9.01 11.05
N LYS A 269 11.01 -8.56 11.76
CA LYS A 269 12.26 -9.32 12.02
C LYS A 269 12.89 -9.95 10.77
N GLY A 270 12.91 -9.21 9.66
CA GLY A 270 13.46 -9.68 8.39
C GLY A 270 12.72 -10.87 7.78
N VAL A 271 11.43 -11.05 8.06
CA VAL A 271 10.61 -12.11 7.45
C VAL A 271 9.48 -11.51 6.62
N VAL A 272 9.40 -11.92 5.36
CA VAL A 272 8.36 -11.54 4.41
C VAL A 272 7.57 -12.77 3.99
N VAL A 273 6.24 -12.64 3.98
CA VAL A 273 5.35 -13.59 3.31
C VAL A 273 5.07 -13.05 1.92
N LEU A 274 5.33 -13.84 0.90
CA LEU A 274 5.18 -13.49 -0.51
C LEU A 274 4.15 -14.40 -1.15
N ASN A 275 3.35 -13.86 -2.07
CA ASN A 275 2.38 -14.64 -2.82
C ASN A 275 3.04 -15.81 -3.55
N ASP A 276 2.25 -16.87 -3.76
CA ASP A 276 2.66 -18.07 -4.48
C ASP A 276 1.61 -18.41 -5.56
N SER A 277 1.86 -17.92 -6.77
CA SER A 277 1.02 -18.17 -7.94
C SER A 277 1.29 -19.51 -8.64
N ARG A 278 2.22 -20.35 -8.15
CA ARG A 278 2.68 -21.55 -8.86
C ARG A 278 1.54 -22.51 -9.23
N VAL A 279 0.64 -22.78 -8.29
CA VAL A 279 -0.50 -23.69 -8.54
C VAL A 279 -1.46 -23.08 -9.57
N ALA A 280 -1.79 -21.79 -9.43
CA ALA A 280 -2.67 -21.10 -10.37
C ALA A 280 -2.07 -21.06 -11.80
N LEU A 281 -0.75 -20.88 -11.92
CA LEU A 281 -0.06 -20.96 -13.20
C LEU A 281 -0.17 -22.37 -13.81
N GLN A 282 0.04 -23.42 -13.01
CA GLN A 282 -0.08 -24.80 -13.48
C GLN A 282 -1.51 -25.08 -14.00
N ASP A 283 -2.53 -24.71 -13.24
CA ASP A 283 -3.93 -24.85 -13.62
C ASP A 283 -4.25 -24.10 -14.93
N ALA A 284 -3.69 -22.89 -15.09
CA ALA A 284 -3.87 -22.10 -16.31
C ALA A 284 -3.19 -22.73 -17.53
N ILE A 285 -2.03 -23.36 -17.36
CA ILE A 285 -1.34 -24.09 -18.44
C ILE A 285 -2.17 -25.30 -18.87
N GLU A 286 -2.67 -26.09 -17.92
CA GLU A 286 -3.54 -27.24 -18.20
C GLU A 286 -4.83 -26.82 -18.92
N MET A 287 -5.41 -25.67 -18.52
CA MET A 287 -6.58 -25.10 -19.19
C MET A 287 -6.28 -24.69 -20.64
N VAL A 288 -5.08 -24.19 -20.95
CA VAL A 288 -4.66 -23.89 -22.34
C VAL A 288 -4.58 -25.16 -23.17
N GLU A 289 -4.09 -26.26 -22.60
CA GLU A 289 -4.01 -27.56 -23.29
C GLU A 289 -5.39 -28.14 -23.56
N ALA A 290 -6.30 -28.04 -22.59
CA ALA A 290 -7.67 -28.52 -22.71
C ALA A 290 -8.52 -27.67 -23.67
N VAL A 291 -8.37 -26.33 -23.61
CA VAL A 291 -9.17 -25.37 -24.39
C VAL A 291 -8.26 -24.27 -24.94
N PRO A 292 -7.57 -24.49 -26.07
CA PRO A 292 -6.60 -23.54 -26.62
C PRO A 292 -7.27 -22.37 -27.34
N CYS A 293 -7.77 -21.38 -26.59
CA CYS A 293 -8.35 -20.16 -27.13
C CYS A 293 -7.53 -18.92 -26.70
N LEU A 294 -7.89 -17.75 -27.23
CA LEU A 294 -7.19 -16.50 -26.90
C LEU A 294 -7.27 -16.18 -25.40
N THR A 295 -8.42 -16.40 -24.77
CA THR A 295 -8.66 -16.10 -23.36
C THR A 295 -7.80 -16.95 -22.44
N THR A 296 -7.75 -18.27 -22.64
CA THR A 296 -6.95 -19.17 -21.80
C THR A 296 -5.45 -18.89 -21.97
N LYS A 297 -5.01 -18.62 -23.21
CA LYS A 297 -3.61 -18.25 -23.49
C LYS A 297 -3.22 -16.93 -22.81
N ALA A 298 -4.06 -15.91 -22.88
CA ALA A 298 -3.82 -14.63 -22.22
C ALA A 298 -3.77 -14.78 -20.69
N ALA A 299 -4.69 -15.55 -20.10
CA ALA A 299 -4.69 -15.82 -18.66
C ALA A 299 -3.42 -16.55 -18.20
N ALA A 300 -2.99 -17.58 -18.93
CA ALA A 300 -1.76 -18.31 -18.63
C ALA A 300 -0.51 -17.43 -18.81
N ALA A 301 -0.48 -16.57 -19.84
CA ALA A 301 0.62 -15.63 -20.05
C ALA A 301 0.71 -14.60 -18.92
N LYS A 302 -0.42 -14.07 -18.46
CA LYS A 302 -0.49 -13.17 -17.29
C LYS A 302 0.02 -13.85 -16.03
N LEU A 303 -0.44 -15.06 -15.73
CA LEU A 303 0.00 -15.81 -14.55
C LEU A 303 1.48 -16.19 -14.63
N ARG A 304 2.00 -16.46 -15.83
CA ARG A 304 3.43 -16.71 -16.03
C ARG A 304 4.25 -15.48 -15.70
N LEU A 305 3.85 -14.31 -16.22
CA LEU A 305 4.51 -13.05 -15.88
C LEU A 305 4.44 -12.77 -14.38
N GLN A 306 3.26 -12.91 -13.76
CA GLN A 306 3.10 -12.77 -12.30
C GLN A 306 4.05 -13.68 -11.53
N HIS A 307 4.11 -14.97 -11.89
CA HIS A 307 5.00 -15.93 -11.24
C HIS A 307 6.48 -15.55 -11.38
N GLU A 308 6.90 -15.12 -12.58
CA GLU A 308 8.29 -14.68 -12.80
C GLU A 308 8.65 -13.44 -11.99
N LEU A 309 7.71 -12.50 -11.82
CA LEU A 309 7.91 -11.31 -10.99
C LEU A 309 7.92 -11.66 -9.50
N GLU A 310 7.08 -12.59 -9.05
CA GLU A 310 7.14 -13.17 -7.70
C GLU A 310 8.48 -13.87 -7.43
N GLU A 311 9.09 -14.52 -8.41
CA GLU A 311 10.43 -15.13 -8.29
C GLU A 311 11.52 -14.06 -8.21
N ASP A 312 11.42 -12.97 -8.97
CA ASP A 312 12.39 -11.88 -8.88
C ASP A 312 12.27 -11.11 -7.56
N ALA A 313 11.05 -10.85 -7.08
CA ALA A 313 10.82 -10.25 -5.76
C ALA A 313 11.46 -11.09 -4.64
N ALA A 314 11.34 -12.43 -4.69
CA ALA A 314 11.99 -13.30 -3.73
C ALA A 314 13.52 -13.24 -3.81
N LYS A 315 14.10 -13.20 -5.02
CA LYS A 315 15.56 -13.06 -5.18
C LYS A 315 16.06 -11.74 -4.61
N ASP A 316 15.34 -10.64 -4.88
CA ASP A 316 15.69 -9.32 -4.35
C ASP A 316 15.71 -9.32 -2.81
N LEU A 317 14.66 -9.87 -2.19
CA LEU A 317 14.52 -9.99 -0.75
C LEU A 317 15.60 -10.89 -0.14
N GLN A 318 15.82 -12.07 -0.71
CA GLN A 318 16.82 -13.02 -0.24
C GLN A 318 18.25 -12.49 -0.38
N ALA A 319 18.55 -11.76 -1.46
CA ALA A 319 19.84 -11.11 -1.65
C ALA A 319 20.13 -10.04 -0.57
N ALA A 320 19.07 -9.43 -0.02
CA ALA A 320 19.15 -8.51 1.10
C ALA A 320 19.11 -9.20 2.47
N GLY A 321 19.14 -10.54 2.53
CA GLY A 321 19.11 -11.30 3.78
C GLY A 321 17.72 -11.45 4.41
N ILE A 322 16.66 -11.12 3.69
CA ILE A 322 15.28 -11.28 4.15
C ILE A 322 14.83 -12.73 3.94
N ASN A 323 14.24 -13.32 4.98
CA ASN A 323 13.63 -14.65 4.90
C ASN A 323 12.27 -14.57 4.19
N VAL A 324 12.08 -15.39 3.15
CA VAL A 324 10.87 -15.38 2.32
C VAL A 324 10.04 -16.64 2.57
N ILE A 325 8.81 -16.46 3.01
CA ILE A 325 7.78 -17.51 3.15
C ILE A 325 6.83 -17.41 1.96
N ARG A 326 6.57 -18.51 1.25
CA ARG A 326 5.62 -18.55 0.12
C ARG A 326 4.25 -19.04 0.59
N LYS A 327 3.19 -18.25 0.39
CA LYS A 327 1.80 -18.65 0.63
C LYS A 327 0.86 -17.95 -0.36
N LYS A 328 -0.14 -18.67 -0.88
CA LYS A 328 -1.24 -18.10 -1.66
C LYS A 328 -2.26 -17.46 -0.70
N LEU A 329 -2.19 -16.14 -0.54
CA LEU A 329 -3.04 -15.34 0.39
C LEU A 329 -3.72 -14.14 -0.27
N GLU A 330 -3.63 -14.05 -1.59
CA GLU A 330 -4.51 -13.19 -2.40
C GLU A 330 -5.19 -14.01 -3.49
N GLU A 331 -6.37 -13.58 -3.87
CA GLU A 331 -7.03 -14.03 -5.09
C GLU A 331 -7.76 -12.86 -5.74
N SER A 332 -7.01 -12.09 -6.55
CA SER A 332 -7.56 -11.03 -7.41
C SER A 332 -8.58 -10.14 -6.68
N ALA A 333 -9.83 -10.10 -7.14
CA ALA A 333 -10.90 -9.27 -6.57
C ALA A 333 -11.69 -9.96 -5.43
N THR A 334 -11.32 -11.18 -5.05
CA THR A 334 -12.06 -11.98 -4.06
C THR A 334 -11.59 -11.69 -2.64
N PHE A 335 -10.28 -11.74 -2.41
CA PHE A 335 -9.64 -11.41 -1.14
C PHE A 335 -8.18 -11.03 -1.35
N ASN A 336 -7.64 -10.24 -0.44
CA ASN A 336 -6.20 -9.95 -0.38
C ASN A 336 -5.82 -9.73 1.09
N PHE A 337 -5.16 -10.72 1.70
CA PHE A 337 -4.78 -10.63 3.12
C PHE A 337 -3.43 -9.94 3.34
N PHE A 338 -2.70 -9.57 2.28
CA PHE A 338 -1.44 -8.84 2.38
C PHE A 338 -1.65 -7.34 2.66
N ASN A 339 -2.71 -6.77 2.08
CA ASN A 339 -3.04 -5.35 2.20
C ASN A 339 -3.87 -5.08 3.47
N GLY A 340 -3.17 -5.09 4.60
CA GLY A 340 -3.72 -4.82 5.93
C GLY A 340 -2.73 -4.04 6.81
N GLU A 341 -3.08 -3.89 8.08
CA GLU A 341 -2.36 -3.04 9.03
C GLU A 341 -2.12 -3.77 10.36
N PHE A 342 -0.91 -3.63 10.92
CA PHE A 342 -0.60 -4.15 12.25
C PHE A 342 -0.94 -3.10 13.30
N VAL A 343 -1.56 -3.54 14.40
CA VAL A 343 -1.91 -2.68 15.54
C VAL A 343 -1.59 -3.33 16.88
N THR A 344 -1.35 -2.50 17.89
CA THR A 344 -1.16 -2.93 19.27
C THR A 344 -2.35 -2.49 20.11
N GLY A 345 -3.10 -3.45 20.64
CA GLY A 345 -4.26 -3.17 21.50
C GLY A 345 -3.84 -2.65 22.88
N LYS A 346 -4.81 -2.15 23.66
CA LYS A 346 -4.61 -1.66 25.03
C LYS A 346 -4.02 -2.68 26.01
N ASN A 347 -4.10 -3.97 25.66
CA ASN A 347 -3.51 -5.07 26.42
C ASN A 347 -2.04 -5.34 26.06
N GLY A 348 -1.44 -4.55 25.15
CA GLY A 348 -0.06 -4.71 24.69
C GLY A 348 0.15 -5.84 23.69
N LEU A 349 -0.91 -6.52 23.23
CA LEU A 349 -0.82 -7.56 22.22
C LEU A 349 -0.95 -6.97 20.80
N ASN A 350 -0.31 -7.64 19.84
CA ASN A 350 -0.40 -7.27 18.43
C ASN A 350 -1.59 -7.95 17.75
N TYR A 351 -2.18 -7.24 16.80
CA TYR A 351 -3.33 -7.66 16.00
C TYR A 351 -3.08 -7.27 14.55
N TYR A 352 -3.81 -7.91 13.64
CA TYR A 352 -3.76 -7.58 12.22
C TYR A 352 -5.16 -7.29 11.69
N ILE A 353 -5.32 -6.18 10.98
CA ILE A 353 -6.59 -5.74 10.39
C ILE A 353 -6.47 -5.91 8.87
N THR A 354 -7.35 -6.67 8.24
CA THR A 354 -7.23 -6.98 6.80
C THR A 354 -8.58 -7.14 6.11
N ASN A 355 -8.54 -7.39 4.81
CA ASN A 355 -9.72 -7.60 3.97
C ASN A 355 -10.47 -8.88 4.36
N GLY A 356 -11.79 -8.84 4.35
CA GLY A 356 -12.62 -10.05 4.42
C GLY A 356 -12.51 -10.92 3.18
N GLY A 357 -12.67 -12.23 3.37
CA GLY A 357 -12.63 -13.23 2.32
C GLY A 357 -13.56 -14.41 2.61
N PRO A 358 -13.52 -15.47 1.79
CA PRO A 358 -14.26 -16.70 2.08
C PRO A 358 -13.91 -17.24 3.48
N PRO A 359 -14.88 -17.69 4.30
CA PRO A 359 -14.63 -18.07 5.70
C PRO A 359 -13.51 -19.11 5.90
N GLU A 360 -13.39 -20.06 4.98
CA GLU A 360 -12.32 -21.07 5.02
C GLU A 360 -10.93 -20.43 4.83
N GLN A 361 -10.81 -19.43 3.97
CA GLN A 361 -9.56 -18.71 3.75
C GLN A 361 -9.24 -17.77 4.92
N GLU A 362 -10.25 -17.12 5.51
CA GLU A 362 -10.07 -16.31 6.73
C GLU A 362 -9.58 -17.18 7.90
N GLN A 363 -10.22 -18.34 8.14
CA GLN A 363 -9.79 -19.27 9.19
C GLN A 363 -8.37 -19.77 8.96
N ARG A 364 -8.04 -20.15 7.72
CA ARG A 364 -6.68 -20.55 7.35
C ARG A 364 -5.68 -19.44 7.60
N PHE A 365 -5.97 -18.20 7.17
CA PHE A 365 -5.07 -17.07 7.36
C PHE A 365 -4.90 -16.73 8.85
N LYS A 366 -5.98 -16.74 9.63
CA LYS A 366 -5.93 -16.55 11.09
C LYS A 366 -5.05 -17.60 11.77
N ALA A 367 -5.18 -18.88 11.40
CA ALA A 367 -4.32 -19.95 11.93
C ALA A 367 -2.83 -19.72 11.59
N LEU A 368 -2.53 -19.25 10.37
CA LEU A 368 -1.15 -18.88 10.00
C LEU A 368 -0.61 -17.77 10.91
N MET A 369 -1.37 -16.68 11.06
CA MET A 369 -0.95 -15.48 11.80
C MET A 369 -0.82 -15.72 13.32
N VAL A 370 -1.75 -16.46 13.91
CA VAL A 370 -1.87 -16.66 15.36
C VAL A 370 -1.13 -17.91 15.84
N GLU A 371 -1.23 -19.03 15.11
CA GLU A 371 -0.77 -20.33 15.58
C GLU A 371 0.58 -20.75 14.97
N GLU A 372 0.72 -20.63 13.64
CA GLU A 372 1.94 -21.03 12.91
C GLU A 372 3.06 -20.01 13.12
N TRP A 373 2.81 -18.75 12.78
CA TRP A 373 3.80 -17.67 12.83
C TRP A 373 3.85 -16.95 14.17
N LYS A 374 2.76 -17.03 14.95
CA LYS A 374 2.66 -16.45 16.31
C LYS A 374 3.04 -14.98 16.37
N ILE A 375 2.61 -14.22 15.37
CA ILE A 375 2.94 -12.79 15.23
C ILE A 375 1.86 -11.87 15.80
N VAL A 376 0.63 -12.35 15.90
CA VAL A 376 -0.52 -11.61 16.44
C VAL A 376 -1.38 -12.48 17.34
N ALA A 377 -2.15 -11.84 18.22
CA ALA A 377 -3.13 -12.48 19.08
C ALA A 377 -4.45 -12.78 18.35
N ASP A 378 -4.83 -11.92 17.41
CA ASP A 378 -5.99 -12.15 16.54
C ASP A 378 -5.89 -11.37 15.22
N VAL A 379 -6.73 -11.75 14.26
CA VAL A 379 -6.92 -11.09 12.96
C VAL A 379 -8.35 -10.59 12.84
N PHE A 380 -8.53 -9.33 12.45
CA PHE A 380 -9.82 -8.70 12.20
C PHE A 380 -10.05 -8.58 10.69
N PHE A 381 -11.11 -9.22 10.21
CA PHE A 381 -11.49 -9.23 8.79
C PHE A 381 -12.59 -8.21 8.53
N SER A 382 -12.41 -7.35 7.53
CA SER A 382 -13.44 -6.41 7.09
C SER A 382 -14.63 -7.15 6.46
N PRO A 383 -15.81 -6.51 6.30
CA PRO A 383 -16.95 -7.17 5.67
C PRO A 383 -16.63 -7.61 4.22
N ILE A 384 -16.88 -8.89 3.89
CA ILE A 384 -16.54 -9.50 2.59
C ILE A 384 -17.03 -8.65 1.40
N ALA A 385 -18.30 -8.22 1.43
CA ALA A 385 -18.88 -7.44 0.34
C ALA A 385 -18.17 -6.08 0.15
N ALA A 386 -17.73 -5.46 1.25
CA ALA A 386 -17.00 -4.19 1.19
C ALA A 386 -15.57 -4.40 0.68
N ALA A 387 -14.88 -5.42 1.19
CA ALA A 387 -13.55 -5.83 0.72
C ALA A 387 -13.55 -6.13 -0.79
N GLN A 388 -14.46 -6.98 -1.28
CA GLN A 388 -14.56 -7.31 -2.70
C GLN A 388 -14.79 -6.08 -3.57
N LYS A 389 -15.70 -5.19 -3.14
CA LYS A 389 -15.99 -3.96 -3.87
C LYS A 389 -14.77 -3.03 -3.90
N SER A 390 -14.03 -2.95 -2.80
CA SER A 390 -12.79 -2.19 -2.70
C SER A 390 -11.70 -2.77 -3.62
N LEU A 391 -11.49 -4.09 -3.58
CA LEU A 391 -10.47 -4.78 -4.39
C LEU A 391 -10.77 -4.69 -5.90
N GLN A 392 -12.04 -4.63 -6.31
CA GLN A 392 -12.42 -4.31 -7.70
C GLN A 392 -11.97 -2.92 -8.14
N GLU A 393 -11.86 -1.99 -7.20
CA GLU A 393 -11.33 -0.64 -7.41
C GLU A 393 -9.81 -0.59 -7.18
N LEU A 394 -9.19 -1.76 -6.98
CA LEU A 394 -7.77 -2.00 -6.74
C LEU A 394 -7.25 -1.51 -5.39
N GLY A 395 -8.10 -1.18 -4.42
CA GLY A 395 -7.64 -0.85 -3.06
C GLY A 395 -8.21 -1.79 -2.02
N GLY A 396 -7.47 -2.13 -0.97
CA GLY A 396 -8.02 -2.90 0.15
C GLY A 396 -8.00 -2.10 1.46
N VAL A 397 -8.02 -2.80 2.59
CA VAL A 397 -7.94 -2.20 3.93
C VAL A 397 -6.67 -1.37 4.11
N GLY A 398 -5.51 -1.88 3.70
CA GLY A 398 -4.22 -1.20 3.85
C GLY A 398 -4.02 0.00 2.91
N CYS A 399 -4.85 0.11 1.87
CA CYS A 399 -5.03 1.39 1.20
C CYS A 399 -5.81 2.29 2.14
N ARG A 400 -7.07 1.99 2.48
CA ARG A 400 -8.02 2.89 3.21
C ARG A 400 -7.65 3.33 4.64
N LEU A 401 -6.64 2.72 5.23
CA LEU A 401 -6.28 2.83 6.63
C LEU A 401 -4.77 2.95 6.76
N LYS A 402 -4.31 3.87 7.61
CA LYS A 402 -2.91 4.01 7.94
C LYS A 402 -2.70 3.99 9.45
N GLY A 403 -1.78 3.15 9.91
CA GLY A 403 -1.31 3.20 11.28
C GLY A 403 -0.49 4.46 11.57
N ILE A 404 -0.74 5.10 12.71
CA ILE A 404 0.03 6.25 13.17
C ILE A 404 0.58 6.03 14.59
N PRO A 405 1.75 6.60 14.95
CA PRO A 405 2.29 6.52 16.30
C PRO A 405 1.32 7.18 17.31
N SER A 406 1.09 6.59 18.49
CA SER A 406 0.26 7.23 19.52
C SER A 406 0.80 8.57 20.01
N GLU A 407 2.12 8.72 20.05
CA GLU A 407 2.79 9.96 20.45
C GLU A 407 2.79 11.02 19.34
N SER A 408 2.48 10.64 18.09
CA SER A 408 2.40 11.60 16.97
C SER A 408 1.15 12.47 17.03
N LEU A 409 0.15 12.05 17.80
CA LEU A 409 -0.95 12.89 18.24
C LEU A 409 -0.55 13.64 19.52
N LEU A 410 0.30 14.64 19.28
CA LEU A 410 0.57 15.75 20.17
C LEU A 410 -0.69 16.16 20.93
N ARG A 411 -0.61 16.05 22.26
CA ARG A 411 -1.46 16.79 23.19
C ARG A 411 -1.50 18.26 22.75
N LEU A 412 -2.65 18.70 22.24
CA LEU A 412 -3.04 20.11 22.27
C LEU A 412 -3.40 20.51 23.70
#